data_AF-A0A7Y0N4A0-F1
#
_entry.id   AF-A0A7Y0N4A0-F1
#
_cell.length_a   1.000
_cell.length_b   1.000
_cell.length_c   1.000
_cell.angle_alpha   90.00
_cell.angle_beta   90.00
_cell.angle_gamma   90.00
#
_symmetry.space_group_name_H-M   'P 1'
#
loop_
_entity.id
_entity.type
_entity.pdbx_description
1 polymer ?
#
loop_
_entity_poly.entity_id
_entity_poly.type
_entity_poly.pdbx_seq_one_letter_code
_entity_poly.pdbx_strand_id
1 'polypeptide(L)'
;SAVLHWFANIPLRTGWKGEMRYGLLNDLRPNIKSFQYMVERYVALAYSKSEMVDSSSLGGLDTLPRPSLSINKEEQQTTINKFNLAQKRSAVGLCPGAEFGPAKKWPETHYAEVATQMCKAGHQVWLFGSQKDLETCNNIR
;
A
#
# COMPACT_ATOMS: atom_id res chain seq x y z
N SER A 1 -7.93 -13.34 7.81
CA SER A 1 -8.37 -14.32 8.83
C SER A 1 -9.74 -13.93 9.38
N ALA A 2 -10.57 -14.87 9.84
CA ALA A 2 -11.89 -14.61 10.45
C ALA A 2 -12.06 -15.22 11.86
N VAL A 3 -11.05 -15.94 12.35
CA VAL A 3 -11.11 -16.72 13.60
C VAL A 3 -11.23 -15.82 14.84
N LEU A 4 -10.43 -14.75 14.92
CA LEU A 4 -10.47 -13.81 16.04
C LEU A 4 -11.86 -13.17 16.20
N HIS A 5 -12.48 -12.76 15.10
CA HIS A 5 -13.81 -12.14 15.09
C HIS A 5 -14.91 -13.12 15.52
N TRP A 6 -14.73 -14.41 15.22
CA TRP A 6 -15.63 -15.46 15.66
C TRP A 6 -15.53 -15.71 17.17
N PHE A 7 -14.31 -15.84 17.71
CA PHE A 7 -14.08 -15.98 19.16
C PHE A 7 -14.55 -14.76 19.97
N ALA A 8 -14.50 -13.57 19.38
CA ALA A 8 -15.00 -12.34 20.00
C ALA A 8 -16.54 -12.23 20.01
N ASN A 9 -17.28 -13.24 19.54
CA ASN A 9 -18.74 -13.24 19.46
C ASN A 9 -19.35 -12.01 18.77
N ILE A 10 -18.66 -11.46 17.77
CA ILE A 10 -19.14 -10.28 17.04
C ILE A 10 -20.40 -10.67 16.25
N PRO A 11 -21.53 -9.95 16.40
CA PRO A 11 -22.81 -10.37 15.84
C PRO A 11 -22.88 -10.30 14.31
N LEU A 12 -22.17 -9.36 13.69
CA LEU A 12 -22.09 -9.23 12.23
C LEU A 12 -20.63 -9.33 11.78
N ARG A 13 -20.34 -10.31 10.92
CA ARG A 13 -19.01 -10.65 10.44
C ARG A 13 -19.04 -10.73 8.93
N THR A 14 -18.81 -9.58 8.31
CA THR A 14 -18.83 -9.39 6.85
C THR A 14 -17.47 -9.67 6.24
N GLY A 15 -17.44 -10.33 5.09
CA GLY A 15 -16.21 -10.47 4.31
C GLY A 15 -16.33 -11.35 3.09
N TRP A 16 -15.32 -11.28 2.21
CA TRP A 16 -15.22 -12.15 1.05
C TRP A 16 -15.12 -13.63 1.44
N LYS A 17 -15.56 -14.54 0.57
CA LYS A 17 -15.45 -15.99 0.82
C LYS A 17 -14.00 -16.44 1.07
N GLY A 18 -13.08 -16.07 0.18
CA GLY A 18 -11.67 -16.50 0.25
C GLY A 18 -11.55 -18.02 0.39
N GLU A 19 -10.73 -18.48 1.34
CA GLU A 19 -10.48 -19.88 1.70
C GLU A 19 -11.66 -20.54 2.46
N MET A 20 -12.87 -20.50 1.88
CA MET A 20 -14.06 -21.19 2.41
C MET A 20 -14.37 -20.88 3.89
N ARG A 21 -14.37 -19.60 4.27
CA ARG A 21 -14.59 -19.12 5.65
C ARG A 21 -16.04 -19.23 6.15
N TYR A 22 -16.74 -20.29 5.77
CA TYR A 22 -18.12 -20.58 6.19
C TYR A 22 -18.19 -20.73 7.72
N GLY A 23 -19.29 -20.26 8.33
CA GLY A 23 -19.50 -20.23 9.78
C GLY A 23 -18.74 -19.09 10.49
N LEU A 24 -17.45 -18.93 10.18
CA LEU A 24 -16.63 -17.83 10.71
C LEU A 24 -17.15 -16.46 10.27
N LEU A 25 -17.62 -16.35 9.03
CA LEU A 25 -18.34 -15.17 8.53
C LEU A 25 -19.83 -15.52 8.40
N ASN A 26 -20.71 -14.66 8.91
CA ASN A 26 -22.17 -14.81 8.76
C ASN A 26 -22.77 -13.88 7.69
N ASP A 27 -22.04 -12.83 7.27
CA ASP A 27 -22.32 -12.08 6.05
C ASP A 27 -21.23 -12.35 5.00
N LEU A 28 -21.37 -13.50 4.33
CA LEU A 28 -20.40 -13.97 3.34
C LEU A 28 -20.65 -13.36 1.96
N ARG A 29 -19.61 -12.73 1.39
CA ARG A 29 -19.59 -12.16 0.04
C ARG A 29 -18.88 -13.12 -0.95
N PRO A 30 -19.61 -13.77 -1.88
CA PRO A 30 -19.05 -14.89 -2.65
C PRO A 30 -18.19 -14.46 -3.83
N ASN A 31 -18.48 -13.31 -4.45
CA ASN A 31 -17.97 -12.99 -5.78
C ASN A 31 -16.99 -11.80 -5.78
N ILE A 32 -15.81 -12.01 -5.20
CA ILE A 32 -14.74 -10.99 -5.18
C ILE A 32 -14.22 -10.64 -6.58
N LYS A 33 -14.37 -11.56 -7.55
CA LYS A 33 -13.86 -11.39 -8.92
C LYS A 33 -14.70 -10.44 -9.76
N SER A 34 -15.96 -10.21 -9.38
CA SER A 34 -16.81 -9.18 -9.99
C SER A 34 -16.34 -7.75 -9.69
N PHE A 35 -15.37 -7.59 -8.79
CA PHE A 35 -14.76 -6.31 -8.47
C PHE A 35 -13.33 -6.29 -9.02
N GLN A 36 -13.11 -5.49 -10.05
CA GLN A 36 -11.86 -5.41 -10.80
C GLN A 36 -10.72 -4.90 -9.92
N TYR A 37 -10.94 -3.79 -9.21
CA TYR A 37 -9.91 -3.11 -8.45
C TYR A 37 -9.92 -3.49 -6.97
N MET A 38 -8.75 -3.46 -6.33
CA MET A 38 -8.64 -3.80 -4.91
C MET A 38 -9.41 -2.83 -4.01
N VAL A 39 -9.42 -1.53 -4.35
CA VAL A 39 -10.19 -0.52 -3.63
C VAL A 39 -11.69 -0.84 -3.63
N GLU A 40 -12.23 -1.26 -4.77
CA GLU A 40 -13.64 -1.65 -4.91
C GLU A 40 -13.98 -2.83 -4.01
N ARG A 41 -13.09 -3.84 -3.95
CA ARG A 41 -13.25 -5.01 -3.09
C ARG A 41 -13.33 -4.64 -1.61
N TYR A 42 -12.63 -3.59 -1.18
CA TYR A 42 -12.72 -3.12 0.21
C TYR A 42 -13.95 -2.25 0.43
N VAL A 43 -14.22 -1.30 -0.45
CA VAL A 43 -15.36 -0.38 -0.32
C VAL A 43 -16.69 -1.14 -0.38
N ALA A 44 -16.82 -2.16 -1.24
CA ALA A 44 -18.03 -2.98 -1.35
C ALA A 44 -18.40 -3.71 -0.04
N LEU A 45 -17.44 -3.96 0.85
CA LEU A 45 -17.75 -4.59 2.15
C LEU A 45 -18.43 -3.64 3.14
N ALA A 46 -18.41 -2.32 2.88
CA ALA A 46 -19.10 -1.32 3.70
C ALA A 46 -20.61 -1.23 3.40
N TYR A 47 -21.07 -1.80 2.29
CA TYR A 47 -22.46 -1.74 1.83
C TYR A 47 -23.17 -3.09 1.96
N SER A 48 -24.50 -3.07 1.80
CA SER A 48 -25.30 -4.29 1.87
C SER A 48 -24.95 -5.27 0.74
N LYS A 49 -25.23 -6.55 0.97
CA LYS A 49 -24.96 -7.61 -0.01
C LYS A 49 -25.79 -7.48 -1.28
N SER A 50 -27.01 -6.97 -1.16
CA SER A 50 -27.92 -6.76 -2.27
C SER A 50 -27.49 -5.62 -3.18
N GLU A 51 -26.85 -4.58 -2.63
CA GLU A 51 -26.42 -3.42 -3.42
C GLU A 51 -25.12 -3.67 -4.18
N MET A 52 -24.25 -4.57 -3.67
CA MET A 52 -22.90 -4.78 -4.21
C MET A 52 -22.81 -6.05 -5.05
N VAL A 53 -23.14 -5.93 -6.33
CA VAL A 53 -23.10 -7.03 -7.30
C VAL A 53 -21.73 -7.11 -7.99
N ASP A 54 -21.24 -5.97 -8.49
CA ASP A 54 -19.97 -5.84 -9.22
C ASP A 54 -19.43 -4.40 -9.19
N SER A 55 -18.34 -4.13 -9.91
CA SER A 55 -17.74 -2.79 -10.00
C SER A 55 -18.73 -1.69 -10.45
N SER A 56 -19.76 -2.00 -11.24
CA SER A 56 -20.75 -1.00 -11.67
C SER A 56 -21.61 -0.49 -10.52
N SER A 57 -21.77 -1.30 -9.46
CA SER A 57 -22.53 -0.96 -8.26
C SER A 57 -21.94 0.23 -7.47
N LEU A 58 -20.67 0.57 -7.70
CA LEU A 58 -19.94 1.60 -6.96
C LEU A 58 -19.94 2.97 -7.65
N GLY A 59 -20.49 3.08 -8.87
CA GLY A 59 -20.55 4.35 -9.61
C GLY A 59 -19.22 4.83 -10.20
N GLY A 60 -18.21 3.96 -10.29
CA GLY A 60 -16.89 4.25 -10.85
C GLY A 60 -15.81 4.49 -9.79
N LEU A 61 -14.54 4.61 -10.20
CA LEU A 61 -13.43 4.79 -9.26
C LEU A 61 -13.35 6.20 -8.66
N ASP A 62 -13.84 7.21 -9.36
CA ASP A 62 -13.73 8.61 -8.91
C ASP A 62 -14.70 8.95 -7.79
N THR A 63 -15.75 8.14 -7.59
CA THR A 63 -16.68 8.26 -6.47
C THR A 63 -16.15 7.61 -5.20
N LEU A 64 -15.10 6.79 -5.30
CA LEU A 64 -14.58 6.02 -4.17
C LEU A 64 -13.68 6.86 -3.27
N PRO A 65 -13.73 6.63 -1.94
CA PRO A 65 -12.79 7.26 -1.03
C PRO A 65 -11.36 6.84 -1.37
N ARG A 66 -10.47 7.82 -1.51
CA ARG A 66 -9.05 7.58 -1.76
C ARG A 66 -8.29 7.45 -0.43
N PRO A 67 -7.29 6.55 -0.34
CA PRO A 67 -6.42 6.50 0.83
C PRO A 67 -5.79 7.87 1.09
N SER A 68 -5.85 8.32 2.34
CA SER A 68 -5.29 9.60 2.77
C SER A 68 -4.41 9.38 3.99
N LEU A 69 -3.25 10.03 3.99
CA LEU A 69 -2.30 10.02 5.10
C LEU A 69 -2.05 11.47 5.52
N SER A 70 -2.17 11.75 6.82
CA SER A 70 -1.81 13.03 7.41
C SER A 70 -0.40 12.98 7.95
N ILE A 71 0.39 14.03 7.69
CA ILE A 71 1.76 14.14 8.20
C ILE A 71 1.76 15.08 9.40
N ASN A 72 2.23 14.59 10.54
CA ASN A 72 2.52 15.43 11.70
C ASN A 72 3.89 16.11 11.51
N LYS A 73 3.93 17.44 11.60
CA LYS A 73 5.15 18.23 11.39
C LYS A 73 6.21 17.98 12.47
N GLU A 74 5.81 17.74 13.71
CA GLU A 74 6.74 17.48 14.81
C GLU A 74 7.42 16.10 14.65
N GLU A 75 6.63 15.09 14.26
CA GLU A 75 7.15 13.75 13.95
C GLU A 75 8.05 13.76 12.71
N GLN A 76 7.68 14.54 11.70
CA GLN A 76 8.50 14.74 10.51
C GLN A 76 9.87 15.33 10.88
N GLN A 77 9.88 16.41 11.67
CA GLN A 77 11.13 17.05 12.08
C GLN A 77 11.99 16.13 12.96
N THR A 78 11.35 15.40 13.87
CA THR A 78 12.04 14.39 14.71
C THR A 78 12.68 13.31 13.86
N THR A 79 11.98 12.84 12.83
CA THR A 79 12.48 11.81 11.91
C THR A 79 13.65 12.31 11.08
N ILE A 80 13.55 13.54 10.56
CA ILE A 80 14.64 14.18 9.81
C ILE A 80 15.92 14.28 10.67
N ASN A 81 15.78 14.71 11.92
CA ASN A 81 16.90 14.80 12.86
C ASN A 81 17.46 13.41 13.18
N LYS A 82 16.61 12.41 13.44
CA LYS A 82 17.01 11.02 13.75
C LYS A 82 17.89 10.41 12.66
N PHE A 83 17.56 10.67 11.39
CA PHE A 83 18.30 10.14 10.24
C PHE A 83 19.34 11.11 9.67
N ASN A 84 19.59 12.24 10.35
CA ASN A 84 20.52 13.30 9.92
C ASN A 84 20.29 13.75 8.47
N LEU A 85 19.02 13.87 8.05
CA LEU A 85 18.69 14.24 6.68
C LEU A 85 18.87 15.74 6.47
N ALA A 86 19.63 16.11 5.44
CA ALA A 86 19.76 17.51 5.06
C ALA A 86 18.42 18.05 4.53
N GLN A 87 18.08 19.31 4.82
CA GLN A 87 16.86 19.95 4.32
C GLN A 87 17.14 21.12 3.35
N LYS A 88 18.41 21.42 3.06
CA LYS A 88 18.80 22.57 2.24
C LYS A 88 18.40 22.44 0.76
N ARG A 89 18.16 21.22 0.28
CA ARG A 89 17.81 20.90 -1.12
C ARG A 89 16.54 20.08 -1.15
N SER A 90 15.77 20.15 -2.23
CA SER A 90 14.62 19.26 -2.40
C SER A 90 15.09 17.81 -2.51
N ALA A 91 14.38 16.90 -1.83
CA ALA A 91 14.70 15.47 -1.80
C ALA A 91 13.83 14.67 -2.76
N VAL A 92 14.42 13.64 -3.39
CA VAL A 92 13.74 12.63 -4.17
C VAL A 92 13.85 11.30 -3.44
N GLY A 93 12.71 10.68 -3.10
CA GLY A 93 12.66 9.36 -2.48
C GLY A 93 12.62 8.26 -3.53
N LEU A 94 13.54 7.30 -3.46
CA LEU A 94 13.54 6.10 -4.30
C LEU A 94 13.30 4.87 -3.44
N CYS A 95 12.42 3.98 -3.88
CA CYS A 95 12.08 2.74 -3.20
C CYS A 95 12.43 1.54 -4.11
N PRO A 96 13.71 1.11 -4.17
CA PRO A 96 14.16 0.11 -5.14
C PRO A 96 13.76 -1.33 -4.79
N GLY A 97 13.26 -1.55 -3.57
CA GLY A 97 12.76 -2.83 -3.11
C GLY A 97 11.46 -3.29 -3.79
N ALA A 98 11.16 -4.58 -3.67
CA ALA A 98 9.89 -5.15 -4.12
C ALA A 98 9.52 -6.41 -3.32
N GLU A 99 8.33 -6.41 -2.71
CA GLU A 99 7.82 -7.55 -1.93
C GLU A 99 7.44 -8.77 -2.78
N PHE A 100 7.07 -8.55 -4.05
CA PHE A 100 6.64 -9.62 -4.96
C PHE A 100 7.81 -10.25 -5.75
N GLY A 101 9.03 -10.10 -5.25
CA GLY A 101 10.23 -10.70 -5.81
C GLY A 101 10.97 -9.83 -6.83
N PRO A 102 12.16 -10.28 -7.28
CA PRO A 102 13.08 -9.50 -8.09
C PRO A 102 12.55 -9.15 -9.48
N ALA A 103 11.62 -9.93 -10.04
CA ALA A 103 11.03 -9.66 -11.35
C ALA A 103 10.23 -8.34 -11.42
N LYS A 104 9.82 -7.79 -10.27
CA LYS A 104 9.16 -6.47 -10.18
C LYS A 104 10.09 -5.36 -9.71
N LYS A 105 11.39 -5.65 -9.52
CA LYS A 105 12.41 -4.64 -9.22
C LYS A 105 12.89 -4.03 -10.52
N TRP A 106 12.95 -2.70 -10.58
CA TRP A 106 13.67 -2.03 -11.64
C TRP A 106 15.19 -2.21 -11.43
N PRO A 107 15.99 -2.43 -12.47
CA PRO A 107 17.44 -2.62 -12.33
C PRO A 107 18.12 -1.52 -11.51
N GLU A 108 19.06 -1.95 -10.65
CA GLU A 108 19.82 -1.07 -9.75
C GLU A 108 20.59 0.01 -10.52
N THR A 109 21.11 -0.34 -11.70
CA THR A 109 21.82 0.58 -12.60
C THR A 109 20.94 1.74 -13.07
N HIS A 110 19.65 1.51 -13.29
CA HIS A 110 18.76 2.58 -13.70
C HIS A 110 18.35 3.48 -12.53
N TYR A 111 18.17 2.92 -11.33
CA TYR A 111 18.03 3.73 -10.12
C TYR A 111 19.26 4.61 -9.88
N ALA A 112 20.47 4.07 -10.10
CA ALA A 112 21.72 4.82 -9.98
C ALA A 112 21.81 5.97 -11.01
N GLU A 113 21.39 5.72 -12.25
CA GLU A 113 21.31 6.76 -13.28
C GLU A 113 20.33 7.87 -12.89
N VAL A 114 19.13 7.54 -12.43
CA VAL A 114 18.15 8.52 -11.94
C VAL A 114 18.72 9.30 -10.76
N ALA A 115 19.31 8.61 -9.78
CA ALA A 115 19.89 9.25 -8.61
C ALA A 115 20.99 10.24 -9.01
N THR A 116 21.86 9.85 -9.94
CA THR A 116 22.93 10.70 -10.47
C THR A 116 22.37 11.94 -11.18
N GLN A 117 21.36 11.76 -12.05
CA GLN A 117 20.75 12.89 -12.76
C GLN A 117 20.03 13.86 -11.81
N MET A 118 19.34 13.34 -10.79
CA MET A 118 18.69 14.17 -9.77
C MET A 118 19.72 14.95 -8.94
N CYS A 119 20.83 14.31 -8.56
CA CYS A 119 21.93 14.98 -7.88
C CYS A 119 22.56 16.09 -8.75
N LYS A 120 22.77 15.85 -10.05
CA LYS A 120 23.25 16.87 -11.01
C LYS A 120 22.28 18.04 -11.16
N ALA A 121 20.98 17.77 -11.10
CA ALA A 121 19.93 18.80 -11.11
C ALA A 121 19.82 19.57 -9.76
N GLY A 122 20.68 19.29 -8.79
CA GLY A 122 20.71 20.00 -7.50
C GLY A 122 19.76 19.43 -6.44
N HIS A 123 19.14 18.28 -6.70
CA HIS A 123 18.36 17.55 -5.69
C HIS A 123 19.26 16.68 -4.82
N GLN A 124 18.70 16.20 -3.71
CA GLN A 124 19.27 15.10 -2.93
C GLN A 124 18.41 13.85 -3.10
N VAL A 125 18.99 12.68 -2.90
CA VAL A 125 18.31 11.40 -3.09
C VAL A 125 18.28 10.64 -1.77
N TRP A 126 17.11 10.14 -1.39
CA TRP A 126 16.92 9.28 -0.23
C TRP A 126 16.44 7.91 -0.69
N LEU A 127 17.11 6.85 -0.24
CA LEU A 127 16.72 5.48 -0.55
C LEU A 127 15.89 4.93 0.61
N PHE A 128 14.69 4.42 0.30
CA PHE A 128 13.77 3.83 1.27
C PHE A 128 13.57 2.35 0.97
N GLY A 129 13.42 1.54 2.01
CA GLY A 129 13.20 0.11 1.86
C GLY A 129 13.14 -0.62 3.20
N SER A 130 12.87 -1.91 3.13
CA SER A 130 12.97 -2.82 4.27
C SER A 130 14.42 -3.23 4.54
N GLN A 131 14.65 -3.98 5.62
CA GLN A 131 15.97 -4.57 5.89
C GLN A 131 16.48 -5.47 4.74
N LYS A 132 15.56 -6.09 3.98
CA LYS A 132 15.90 -6.95 2.84
C LYS A 132 16.38 -6.16 1.62
N ASP A 133 16.11 -4.86 1.60
CA ASP A 133 16.44 -3.98 0.47
C ASP A 133 17.78 -3.26 0.69
N LEU A 134 18.44 -3.48 1.83
CA LEU A 134 19.70 -2.83 2.18
C LEU A 134 20.80 -3.10 1.13
N GLU A 135 20.94 -4.34 0.68
CA GLU A 135 21.91 -4.71 -0.35
C GLU A 135 21.60 -4.01 -1.68
N THR A 136 20.34 -4.05 -2.12
CA THR A 136 19.87 -3.33 -3.32
C THR A 136 20.17 -1.83 -3.22
N CYS A 137 19.90 -1.20 -2.08
CA CYS A 137 20.20 0.22 -1.85
C CYS A 137 21.71 0.51 -1.89
N ASN A 138 22.56 -0.37 -1.35
CA ASN A 138 24.01 -0.20 -1.34
C ASN A 138 24.66 -0.34 -2.73
N ASN A 139 23.99 -1.03 -3.64
CA ASN A 139 24.43 -1.22 -5.03
C ASN A 139 24.06 -0.04 -5.95
N ILE A 140 23.16 0.84 -5.52
CA ILE A 140 22.82 2.08 -6.23
C ILE A 140 23.94 3.09 -5.95
N ARG A 141 24.86 3.24 -6.91
CA ARG A 141 26.05 4.09 -6.81
C ARG A 141 26.20 5.03 -7.99
#